data_AF-A0A2Z5UB43-F1
#
_entry.id   AF-A0A2Z5UB43-F1
#
_cell.length_a   1.000
_cell.length_b   1.000
_cell.length_c   1.000
_cell.angle_alpha   90.00
_cell.angle_beta   90.00
_cell.angle_gamma   90.00
#
_symmetry.space_group_name_H-M   'P 1'
#
loop_
_entity.id
_entity.type
_entity.pdbx_description
1 polymer ?
#
loop_
_entity_poly.entity_id
_entity_poly.type
_entity_poly.pdbx_seq_one_letter_code
_entity_poly.pdbx_strand_id
1 'polypeptide(L)'
;MKKIILAAATAMALVGTGQVAAFQAPVATPTEAPAAQTKLPDGTTAEERSNTARLNAEQAARAKAEITTYEQEVSAVAQQVAHDQAEFAEETAAYEAEKARVAAMSAEERMKWEADVAACKAGDTTRCAKPVAPQPR
;
A
#
# COMPACT_ATOMS: atom_id res chain seq x y z
N MET A 1 -2.15 2.21 24.94
CA MET A 1 -0.71 2.41 24.67
C MET A 1 -0.54 3.68 23.86
N LYS A 2 0.36 4.58 24.29
CA LYS A 2 0.58 5.92 23.72
C LYS A 2 1.24 5.82 22.34
N LYS A 3 0.68 6.53 21.35
CA LYS A 3 1.27 6.69 20.01
C LYS A 3 2.41 7.71 20.12
N ILE A 4 3.66 7.27 19.96
CA ILE A 4 4.83 8.15 19.83
C ILE A 4 5.05 8.39 18.33
N ILE A 5 4.74 9.59 17.89
CA ILE A 5 5.08 10.11 16.57
C ILE A 5 6.55 10.52 16.63
N LEU A 6 7.41 9.81 15.90
CA LEU A 6 8.82 10.19 15.72
C LEU A 6 8.96 10.98 14.43
N ALA A 7 9.18 12.28 14.59
CA ALA A 7 9.54 13.22 13.54
C ALA A 7 10.97 12.97 13.06
N ALA A 8 11.15 12.72 11.76
CA ALA A 8 12.45 12.70 11.12
C ALA A 8 12.79 14.11 10.63
N ALA A 9 13.60 14.84 11.40
CA ALA A 9 14.20 16.11 11.00
C ALA A 9 15.61 15.85 10.45
N THR A 10 15.74 15.67 9.14
CA THR A 10 17.03 15.68 8.44
C THR A 10 17.39 17.11 8.07
N ALA A 11 18.25 17.73 8.89
CA ALA A 11 18.92 18.98 8.58
C ALA A 11 20.09 18.71 7.64
N MET A 12 19.95 19.06 6.34
CA MET A 12 21.09 19.14 5.44
C MET A 12 21.80 20.48 5.63
N ALA A 13 23.03 20.41 6.13
CA ALA A 13 23.94 21.53 6.30
C ALA A 13 24.47 22.00 4.93
N LEU A 14 24.11 23.23 4.53
CA LEU A 14 24.70 23.96 3.42
C LEU A 14 25.59 25.07 3.98
N VAL A 15 26.86 24.77 4.23
CA VAL A 15 27.91 25.78 4.36
C VAL A 15 29.18 25.27 3.68
N GLY A 16 29.38 25.72 2.45
CA GLY A 16 30.62 25.62 1.71
C GLY A 16 30.93 26.99 1.12
N THR A 17 31.46 27.89 1.94
CA THR A 17 32.04 29.17 1.51
C THR A 17 33.35 28.89 0.78
N GLY A 18 33.41 29.30 -0.49
CA GLY A 18 34.64 29.29 -1.29
C GLY A 18 34.57 30.39 -2.33
N GLN A 19 34.62 31.64 -1.87
CA GLN A 19 34.74 32.80 -2.75
C GLN A 19 36.14 32.78 -3.38
N VAL A 20 36.20 32.59 -4.70
CA VAL A 20 37.34 33.02 -5.50
C VAL A 20 36.81 33.97 -6.55
N ALA A 21 36.69 35.23 -6.13
CA ALA A 21 36.73 36.37 -7.04
C ALA A 21 38.16 36.47 -7.59
N ALA A 22 38.45 35.71 -8.66
CA ALA A 22 39.59 36.01 -9.50
C ALA A 22 39.12 37.02 -10.55
N PHE A 23 39.51 38.28 -10.33
CA PHE A 23 39.56 39.32 -11.35
C PHE A 23 40.22 38.74 -12.62
N GLN A 24 39.41 38.39 -13.61
CA GLN A 24 39.87 38.21 -14.99
C GLN A 24 39.66 39.54 -15.71
N ALA A 25 40.77 40.11 -16.17
CA ALA A 25 40.82 41.26 -17.06
C ALA A 25 39.91 41.07 -18.28
N PRO A 26 39.40 42.15 -18.91
CA PRO A 26 38.53 42.04 -20.07
C PRO A 26 39.31 41.46 -21.25
N VAL A 27 39.21 40.15 -21.45
CA VAL A 27 39.49 39.54 -22.74
C VAL A 27 38.28 39.87 -23.61
N ALA A 28 38.47 40.75 -24.58
CA ALA A 28 37.48 40.99 -25.62
C ALA A 28 37.19 39.66 -26.32
N THR A 29 36.08 39.02 -25.95
CA THR A 29 35.47 37.98 -26.76
C THR A 29 34.98 38.64 -28.04
N PRO A 30 35.27 38.08 -29.23
CA PRO A 30 34.57 38.50 -30.43
C PRO A 30 33.10 38.19 -30.19
N THR A 31 32.26 39.22 -30.12
CA THR A 31 30.82 39.07 -30.21
C THR A 31 30.52 38.47 -31.57
N GLU A 32 30.45 37.14 -31.65
CA GLU A 32 29.70 36.48 -32.72
C GLU A 32 28.26 36.97 -32.57
N ALA A 33 27.87 37.88 -33.46
CA ALA A 33 26.48 38.21 -33.66
C ALA A 33 25.71 36.89 -33.86
N PRO A 34 24.52 36.72 -33.25
CA PRO A 34 23.75 35.52 -33.49
C PRO A 34 23.51 35.44 -34.99
N ALA A 35 24.00 34.37 -35.62
CA ALA A 35 23.74 34.11 -37.03
C ALA A 35 22.24 34.24 -37.24
N ALA A 36 21.81 35.15 -38.11
CA ALA A 36 20.42 35.34 -38.45
C ALA A 36 19.91 34.04 -39.08
N GLN A 37 19.32 33.17 -38.25
CA GLN A 37 18.77 31.91 -38.70
C GLN A 37 17.64 32.20 -39.68
N THR A 38 17.75 31.64 -40.88
CA THR A 38 16.76 31.85 -41.93
C THR A 38 15.43 31.26 -41.48
N LYS A 39 14.44 32.12 -41.27
CA LYS A 39 13.08 31.71 -40.96
C LYS A 39 12.44 31.09 -42.20
N LEU A 40 11.76 29.98 -41.99
CA LEU A 40 10.91 29.35 -42.98
C LEU A 40 9.60 30.14 -43.16
N PRO A 41 8.78 29.84 -44.19
CA PRO A 41 7.54 30.55 -44.47
C PRO A 41 6.53 30.57 -43.31
N ASP A 42 6.63 29.61 -42.38
CA ASP A 42 5.83 29.53 -41.16
C ASP A 42 6.38 30.38 -39.99
N GLY A 43 7.47 31.12 -40.23
CA GLY A 43 8.12 31.98 -39.25
C GLY A 43 9.06 31.26 -38.28
N THR A 44 9.23 29.94 -38.41
CA THR A 44 10.12 29.13 -37.55
C THR A 44 11.49 28.93 -38.16
N THR A 45 12.50 28.64 -37.34
CA THR A 45 13.81 28.18 -37.83
C THR A 45 13.86 26.64 -37.92
N ALA A 46 14.85 26.09 -38.62
CA ALA A 46 15.04 24.64 -38.69
C ALA A 46 15.36 24.05 -37.30
N GLU A 47 16.12 24.77 -36.51
CA GLU A 47 16.50 24.46 -35.14
C GLU A 47 15.28 24.45 -34.21
N GLU A 48 14.37 25.43 -34.34
CA GLU A 48 13.11 25.46 -33.60
C GLU A 48 12.25 24.23 -33.91
N ARG A 49 12.07 23.89 -35.20
CA ARG A 49 11.31 22.69 -35.60
C ARG A 49 11.93 21.39 -35.11
N SER A 50 13.25 21.27 -35.15
CA SER A 50 13.97 20.11 -34.63
C SER A 50 13.77 19.96 -33.12
N ASN A 51 13.87 21.07 -32.37
CA ASN A 51 13.65 21.08 -30.93
C ASN A 51 12.20 20.73 -30.56
N THR A 52 11.21 21.28 -31.28
CA THR A 52 9.81 20.92 -31.09
C THR A 52 9.55 19.45 -31.38
N ALA A 53 10.10 18.91 -32.49
CA ALA A 53 9.97 17.50 -32.82
C ALA A 53 10.56 16.59 -31.73
N ARG A 54 11.74 16.94 -31.21
CA ARG A 54 12.37 16.23 -30.09
C ARG A 54 11.50 16.26 -28.83
N LEU A 55 11.03 17.44 -28.42
CA LEU A 55 10.18 17.57 -27.24
C LEU A 55 8.87 16.79 -27.37
N ASN A 56 8.24 16.81 -28.54
CA ASN A 56 7.03 16.04 -28.80
C ASN A 56 7.30 14.54 -28.74
N ALA A 57 8.43 14.07 -29.26
CA ALA A 57 8.83 12.67 -29.17
C ALA A 57 9.06 12.24 -27.71
N GLU A 58 9.74 13.06 -26.91
CA GLU A 58 9.94 12.79 -25.48
C GLU A 58 8.62 12.80 -24.70
N GLN A 59 7.72 13.74 -24.97
CA GLN A 59 6.40 13.80 -24.33
C GLN A 59 5.55 12.57 -24.70
N ALA A 60 5.56 12.16 -25.97
CA ALA A 60 4.88 10.96 -26.41
C ALA A 60 5.45 9.69 -25.75
N ALA A 61 6.78 9.62 -25.56
CA ALA A 61 7.42 8.51 -24.85
C ALA A 61 7.03 8.47 -23.37
N ARG A 62 7.02 9.64 -22.69
CA ARG A 62 6.57 9.75 -21.29
C ARG A 62 5.11 9.36 -21.13
N ALA A 63 4.22 9.88 -21.97
CA ALA A 63 2.80 9.55 -21.94
C ALA A 63 2.55 8.04 -22.13
N LYS A 64 3.26 7.39 -23.05
CA LYS A 64 3.16 5.93 -23.24
C LYS A 64 3.60 5.15 -22.01
N ALA A 65 4.69 5.59 -21.36
CA ALA A 65 5.17 4.96 -20.13
C ALA A 65 4.16 5.13 -19.00
N GLU A 66 3.61 6.33 -18.80
CA GLU A 66 2.59 6.61 -17.80
C GLU A 66 1.32 5.80 -18.01
N ILE A 67 0.82 5.70 -19.24
CA ILE A 67 -0.34 4.86 -19.58
C ILE A 67 -0.07 3.40 -19.24
N THR A 68 1.12 2.88 -19.60
CA THR A 68 1.48 1.48 -19.31
C THR A 68 1.52 1.22 -17.80
N THR A 69 2.14 2.12 -17.04
CA THR A 69 2.17 2.02 -15.57
C THR A 69 0.76 2.06 -14.99
N TYR A 70 -0.07 3.00 -15.45
CA TYR A 70 -1.46 3.11 -14.98
C TYR A 70 -2.27 1.83 -15.25
N GLU A 71 -2.18 1.27 -16.45
CA GLU A 71 -2.87 0.02 -16.80
C GLU A 71 -2.41 -1.16 -15.93
N GLN A 72 -1.12 -1.22 -15.61
CA GLN A 72 -0.57 -2.22 -14.68
C GLN A 72 -1.11 -2.05 -13.27
N GLU A 73 -1.16 -0.82 -12.76
CA GLU A 73 -1.71 -0.52 -11.43
C GLU A 73 -3.20 -0.88 -11.34
N VAL A 74 -3.99 -0.54 -12.35
CA VAL A 74 -5.42 -0.89 -12.42
C VAL A 74 -5.60 -2.41 -12.41
N SER A 75 -4.82 -3.14 -13.20
CA SER A 75 -4.86 -4.61 -13.23
C SER A 75 -4.47 -5.23 -11.89
N ALA A 76 -3.40 -4.73 -11.26
CA ALA A 76 -2.95 -5.22 -9.96
C ALA A 76 -4.01 -4.98 -8.86
N VAL A 77 -4.62 -3.80 -8.82
CA VAL A 77 -5.70 -3.50 -7.88
C VAL A 77 -6.91 -4.40 -8.11
N ALA A 78 -7.29 -4.63 -9.37
CA ALA A 78 -8.41 -5.52 -9.68
C ALA A 78 -8.15 -6.96 -9.21
N GLN A 79 -6.94 -7.47 -9.39
CA GLN A 79 -6.53 -8.79 -8.90
C GLN A 79 -6.55 -8.87 -7.38
N GLN A 80 -6.04 -7.83 -6.71
CA GLN A 80 -6.05 -7.77 -5.25
C GLN A 80 -7.48 -7.76 -4.70
N VAL A 81 -8.37 -6.94 -5.26
CA VAL A 81 -9.77 -6.90 -4.83
C VAL A 81 -10.46 -8.24 -5.02
N ALA A 82 -10.21 -8.93 -6.14
CA ALA A 82 -10.77 -10.26 -6.39
C ALA A 82 -10.24 -11.30 -5.38
N HIS A 83 -8.95 -11.25 -5.07
CA HIS A 83 -8.32 -12.12 -4.07
C HIS A 83 -8.91 -11.89 -2.67
N ASP A 84 -8.96 -10.63 -2.21
CA ASP A 84 -9.46 -10.28 -0.89
C ASP A 84 -10.93 -10.66 -0.71
N GLN A 85 -11.75 -10.53 -1.77
CA GLN A 85 -13.13 -11.01 -1.74
C GLN A 85 -13.24 -12.53 -1.64
N ALA A 86 -12.35 -13.27 -2.31
CA ALA A 86 -12.31 -14.73 -2.23
C ALA A 86 -11.89 -15.20 -0.83
N GLU A 87 -10.81 -14.64 -0.27
CA GLU A 87 -10.38 -14.95 1.09
C GLU A 87 -11.48 -14.65 2.11
N PHE A 88 -12.11 -13.48 2.03
CA PHE A 88 -13.19 -13.12 2.95
C PHE A 88 -14.37 -14.11 2.88
N ALA A 89 -14.74 -14.55 1.68
CA ALA A 89 -15.80 -15.54 1.49
C ALA A 89 -15.42 -16.90 2.08
N GLU A 90 -14.18 -17.35 1.88
CA GLU A 90 -13.66 -18.61 2.42
C GLU A 90 -13.60 -18.58 3.96
N GLU A 91 -13.05 -17.52 4.55
CA GLU A 91 -12.99 -17.36 6.00
C GLU A 91 -14.37 -17.32 6.63
N THR A 92 -15.32 -16.61 6.00
CA THR A 92 -16.71 -16.54 6.45
C THR A 92 -17.36 -17.92 6.42
N ALA A 93 -17.15 -18.69 5.34
CA ALA A 93 -17.68 -20.03 5.22
C ALA A 93 -17.09 -20.98 6.29
N ALA A 94 -15.77 -20.89 6.53
CA ALA A 94 -15.10 -21.68 7.56
C ALA A 94 -15.61 -21.32 8.97
N TYR A 95 -15.79 -20.03 9.26
CA TYR A 95 -16.32 -19.57 10.55
C TYR A 95 -17.74 -20.08 10.81
N GLU A 96 -18.64 -19.94 9.84
CA GLU A 96 -20.02 -20.40 9.99
C GLU A 96 -20.10 -21.94 10.08
N ALA A 97 -19.24 -22.67 9.37
CA ALA A 97 -19.14 -24.13 9.51
C ALA A 97 -18.67 -24.54 10.92
N GLU A 98 -17.65 -23.87 11.46
CA GLU A 98 -17.14 -24.16 12.81
C GLU A 98 -18.18 -23.81 13.88
N LYS A 99 -18.88 -22.69 13.73
CA LYS A 99 -19.99 -22.31 14.60
C LYS A 99 -21.11 -23.36 14.59
N ALA A 100 -21.47 -23.89 13.42
CA ALA A 100 -22.45 -24.97 13.32
C ALA A 100 -21.97 -26.26 14.01
N ARG A 101 -20.68 -26.61 13.86
CA ARG A 101 -20.06 -27.75 14.53
C ARG A 101 -20.09 -27.60 16.05
N VAL A 102 -19.70 -26.44 16.57
CA VAL A 102 -19.73 -26.14 18.01
C VAL A 102 -21.15 -26.16 18.54
N ALA A 103 -22.12 -25.60 17.80
CA ALA A 103 -23.53 -25.64 18.17
C ALA A 103 -24.03 -27.08 18.30
N ALA A 104 -23.71 -27.95 17.33
CA ALA A 104 -24.07 -29.37 17.37
C ALA A 104 -23.47 -30.09 18.59
N MET A 105 -22.16 -29.93 18.84
CA MET A 105 -21.53 -30.55 20.02
C MET A 105 -22.13 -30.03 21.33
N SER A 106 -22.36 -28.71 21.44
CA SER A 106 -22.90 -28.13 22.67
C SER A 106 -24.33 -28.59 22.95
N ALA A 107 -25.12 -28.88 21.92
CA ALA A 107 -26.46 -29.45 22.06
C ALA A 107 -26.40 -30.88 22.62
N GLU A 108 -25.47 -31.72 22.13
CA GLU A 108 -25.26 -33.07 22.65
C GLU A 108 -24.78 -33.06 24.11
N GLU A 109 -23.80 -32.20 24.43
CA GLU A 109 -23.31 -32.01 25.79
C GLU A 109 -24.42 -31.52 26.73
N ARG A 110 -25.29 -30.63 26.25
CA ARG A 110 -26.46 -30.15 27.00
C ARG A 110 -27.42 -31.29 27.31
N MET A 111 -27.79 -32.11 26.32
CA MET A 111 -28.67 -33.25 26.54
C MET A 111 -28.09 -34.23 27.55
N LYS A 112 -26.79 -34.52 27.46
CA LYS A 112 -26.10 -35.37 28.43
C LYS A 112 -26.12 -34.78 29.83
N TRP A 113 -25.82 -33.48 29.96
CA TRP A 113 -25.86 -32.79 31.25
C TRP A 113 -27.27 -32.81 31.86
N GLU A 114 -28.31 -32.54 31.06
CA GLU A 114 -29.70 -32.58 31.52
C GLU A 114 -30.09 -33.99 32.01
N ALA A 115 -29.64 -35.03 31.31
CA ALA A 115 -29.85 -36.42 31.72
C ALA A 115 -29.10 -36.77 33.02
N ASP A 116 -27.83 -36.37 33.15
CA ASP A 116 -27.03 -36.59 34.36
C ASP A 116 -27.61 -35.83 35.57
N VAL A 117 -28.13 -34.61 35.35
CA VAL A 117 -28.85 -33.83 36.38
C VAL A 117 -30.14 -34.53 36.79
N ALA A 118 -30.93 -35.05 35.85
CA ALA A 118 -32.15 -35.79 36.14
C ALA A 118 -31.86 -37.07 36.95
N ALA A 119 -30.84 -37.83 36.57
CA ALA A 119 -30.41 -39.04 37.28
C ALA A 119 -29.94 -38.73 38.72
N CYS A 120 -29.13 -37.69 38.90
CA CYS A 120 -28.71 -37.22 40.22
C CYS A 120 -29.91 -36.84 41.09
N LYS A 121 -30.88 -36.09 40.55
CA LYS A 121 -32.12 -35.72 41.25
C LYS A 121 -32.98 -36.93 41.62
N ALA A 122 -32.95 -37.99 40.81
CA ALA A 122 -33.63 -39.25 41.09
C ALA A 122 -32.89 -40.13 42.11
N GLY A 123 -31.73 -39.71 42.60
CA GLY A 123 -30.97 -40.39 43.66
C GLY A 123 -29.75 -41.17 43.17
N ASP A 124 -29.44 -41.17 41.87
CA ASP A 124 -28.17 -41.73 41.37
C ASP A 124 -27.01 -40.77 41.64
N THR A 125 -26.43 -40.92 42.84
CA THR A 125 -25.34 -40.06 43.32
C THR A 125 -24.07 -40.19 42.48
N THR A 126 -23.92 -41.24 41.67
CA THR A 126 -22.75 -41.43 40.79
C THR A 126 -22.75 -40.46 39.61
N ARG A 127 -23.92 -39.91 39.26
CA ARG A 127 -24.13 -38.95 38.16
C ARG A 127 -24.11 -37.49 38.62
N CYS A 128 -24.04 -37.23 39.93
CA CYS A 128 -23.99 -35.87 40.44
C CYS A 128 -22.67 -35.17 40.07
N ALA A 129 -22.74 -33.85 39.86
CA ALA A 129 -21.55 -33.03 39.62
C ALA A 129 -20.60 -33.14 40.83
N LYS A 130 -19.31 -33.40 40.54
CA LYS A 130 -18.28 -33.44 41.57
C LYS A 130 -18.02 -32.04 42.12
N PRO A 131 -17.77 -31.87 43.42
CA PRO A 131 -17.36 -30.57 43.98
C PRO A 131 -16.12 -30.05 43.25
N VAL A 132 -16.16 -28.79 42.82
CA VAL A 132 -15.00 -28.13 42.20
C VAL A 132 -13.97 -27.87 43.32
N ALA A 133 -12.77 -28.41 43.18
CA ALA A 133 -11.67 -28.10 44.10
C ALA A 133 -11.32 -26.61 43.97
N PRO A 134 -11.03 -25.90 45.07
CA PRO A 134 -10.62 -24.50 45.01
C PRO A 134 -9.34 -24.37 44.18
N GLN A 135 -9.39 -23.55 43.14
CA GLN A 135 -8.21 -23.24 42.34
C GLN A 135 -7.22 -22.43 43.22
N PRO A 136 -5.92 -22.78 43.27
CA PRO A 136 -4.93 -21.97 43.95
C PRO A 136 -4.88 -20.58 43.29
N ARG A 137 -4.91 -19.55 44.14
CA ARG A 137 -4.80 -18.14 43.72
C ARG A 137 -3.38 -17.79 43.29
#